data_AF-A0A455U471-F1
#
_entry.id   AF-A0A455U471-F1
#
_cell.length_a   1.000
_cell.length_b   1.000
_cell.length_c   1.000
_cell.angle_alpha   90.00
_cell.angle_beta   90.00
_cell.angle_gamma   90.00
#
_symmetry.space_group_name_H-M   'P 1'
#
loop_
_entity.id
_entity.type
_entity.pdbx_description
1 polymer ?
#
loop_
_entity_poly.entity_id
_entity_poly.type
_entity_poly.pdbx_seq_one_letter_code
_entity_poly.pdbx_strand_id
1 'polypeptide(L)'
;MGYETRQQDLAVSVILEGLSRNDLEIYLGGWYPVQTDMVEPLVADGKVEKVVSNISGANSGLVVPQYVYDAGVTTVAELAAHYDQFDGEIQGIEAGTGINEAILNAIDNDLAGLGDWQLRESSTSAMLAQAEQKWLTRSG
;
A
#
# COMPACT_ATOMS: atom_id res chain seq x y z
N MET A 1 24.73 23.28 1.96
CA MET A 1 24.76 22.84 3.37
C MET A 1 25.58 21.57 3.40
N GLY A 2 26.79 21.58 3.96
CA GLY A 2 27.79 20.51 3.81
C GLY A 2 27.53 19.25 4.66
N TYR A 3 26.30 18.76 4.65
CA TYR A 3 25.93 17.50 5.30
C TYR A 3 26.20 16.33 4.36
N GLU A 4 26.63 15.21 4.93
CA GLU A 4 26.65 13.92 4.24
C GLU A 4 25.33 13.20 4.50
N THR A 5 24.72 12.64 3.45
CA THR A 5 23.49 11.87 3.57
C THR A 5 23.70 10.45 3.08
N ARG A 6 22.99 9.51 3.71
CA ARG A 6 22.91 8.13 3.27
C ARG A 6 21.44 7.73 3.16
N GLN A 7 21.04 7.24 2.00
CA GLN A 7 19.70 6.72 1.76
C GLN A 7 19.75 5.19 1.74
N GLN A 8 18.70 4.56 2.25
CA GLN A 8 18.50 3.11 2.25
C GLN A 8 17.04 2.82 1.94
N ASP A 9 16.81 1.81 1.10
CA ASP A 9 15.47 1.29 0.82
C ASP A 9 15.21 0.11 1.77
N LEU A 10 14.23 0.27 2.66
CA LEU A 10 13.94 -0.64 3.75
C LEU A 10 12.42 -0.86 3.85
N ALA A 11 12.00 -2.01 4.36
CA ALA A 11 10.60 -2.26 4.67
C ALA A 11 10.11 -1.34 5.79
N VAL A 12 8.81 -1.01 5.82
CA VAL A 12 8.22 -0.06 6.78
C VAL A 12 8.51 -0.47 8.23
N SER A 13 8.36 -1.75 8.56
CA SER A 13 8.66 -2.27 9.90
C SER A 13 10.11 -2.04 10.33
N VAL A 14 11.05 -2.28 9.41
CA VAL A 14 12.50 -2.06 9.64
C VAL A 14 12.81 -0.57 9.79
N ILE A 15 12.14 0.30 9.03
CA ILE A 15 12.27 1.75 9.17
C ILE A 15 11.83 2.19 10.56
N LEU A 16 10.62 1.79 10.98
CA LEU A 16 10.06 2.19 12.28
C LEU A 16 10.87 1.65 13.45
N GLU A 17 11.37 0.41 13.35
CA GLU A 17 12.30 -0.15 14.33
C GLU A 17 13.62 0.63 14.38
N GLY A 18 14.19 0.96 13.21
CA GLY A 18 15.43 1.73 13.10
C GLY A 18 15.29 3.13 13.70
N LEU A 19 14.17 3.82 13.46
CA LEU A 19 13.86 5.10 14.10
C LEU A 19 13.77 4.95 15.63
N SER A 20 13.04 3.93 16.11
CA SER A 20 12.89 3.66 17.54
C SER A 20 14.22 3.35 18.26
N ARG A 21 15.23 2.87 17.53
CA ARG A 21 16.55 2.52 18.06
C ARG A 21 17.61 3.60 17.81
N ASN A 22 17.25 4.69 17.13
CA ASN A 22 18.17 5.72 16.62
C ASN A 22 19.20 5.19 15.60
N ASP A 23 18.90 4.09 14.91
CA ASP A 23 19.70 3.59 13.78
C ASP A 23 19.36 4.32 12.46
N LEU A 24 18.17 4.94 12.41
CA LEU A 24 17.72 5.84 11.35
C LEU A 24 17.26 7.16 11.95
N GLU A 25 17.42 8.24 11.21
CA GLU A 25 17.14 9.60 11.70
C GLU A 25 15.85 10.18 11.10
N ILE A 26 15.58 9.93 9.82
CA ILE A 26 14.49 10.56 9.08
C ILE A 26 13.75 9.53 8.23
N TYR A 27 12.42 9.54 8.32
CA TYR A 27 11.52 8.86 7.40
C TYR A 27 10.52 9.84 6.80
N LEU A 28 10.58 10.02 5.47
CA LEU A 28 9.72 10.96 4.74
C LEU A 28 8.47 10.31 4.13
N GLY A 29 8.32 8.99 4.29
CA GLY A 29 7.28 8.18 3.65
C GLY A 29 6.14 7.75 4.58
N GLY A 30 5.95 8.42 5.72
CA GLY A 30 4.88 8.09 6.67
C GLY A 30 3.49 8.38 6.09
N TRP A 31 2.82 7.37 5.54
CA TRP A 31 1.50 7.51 4.93
C TRP A 31 0.39 7.49 5.99
N TYR A 32 -0.29 8.63 6.17
CA TYR A 32 -1.45 8.74 7.05
C TYR A 32 -2.75 8.80 6.24
N PRO A 33 -3.86 8.20 6.72
CA PRO A 33 -4.01 7.51 8.01
C PRO A 33 -3.61 6.02 8.00
N VAL A 34 -3.19 5.47 6.87
CA VAL A 34 -3.02 4.02 6.71
C VAL A 34 -1.92 3.40 7.58
N GLN A 35 -0.94 4.19 8.04
CA GLN A 35 0.10 3.76 8.97
C GLN A 35 -0.15 4.20 10.42
N THR A 36 -1.32 4.74 10.76
CA THR A 36 -1.62 5.26 12.11
C THR A 36 -1.33 4.22 13.20
N ASP A 37 -1.81 2.98 13.04
CA ASP A 37 -1.65 1.94 14.08
C ASP A 37 -0.19 1.48 14.25
N MET A 38 0.64 1.64 13.22
CA MET A 38 2.07 1.34 13.29
C MET A 38 2.87 2.47 13.95
N VAL A 39 2.48 3.72 13.73
CA VAL A 39 3.30 4.89 14.09
C VAL A 39 2.88 5.52 15.41
N GLU A 40 1.58 5.64 15.71
CA GLU A 40 1.10 6.31 16.92
C GLU A 40 1.63 5.70 18.22
N PRO A 41 1.79 4.36 18.37
CA PRO A 41 2.42 3.80 19.57
C PRO A 41 3.85 4.30 19.79
N LEU A 42 4.63 4.45 18.72
CA LEU A 42 6.01 4.96 18.81
C LEU A 42 6.06 6.45 19.14
N VAL A 43 5.07 7.22 18.67
CA VAL A 43 4.92 8.63 19.02
C VAL A 43 4.52 8.79 20.48
N ALA A 44 3.56 7.99 20.96
CA ALA A 44 3.12 7.99 22.35
C ALA A 44 4.26 7.62 23.33
N ASP A 45 5.12 6.69 22.91
CA ASP A 45 6.34 6.30 23.65
C ASP A 45 7.47 7.34 23.58
N GLY A 46 7.32 8.40 22.78
CA GLY A 46 8.36 9.42 22.55
C GLY A 46 9.57 8.91 21.76
N LYS A 47 9.44 7.78 21.06
CA LYS A 47 10.50 7.17 20.23
C LYS A 47 10.56 7.75 18.83
N VAL A 48 9.45 8.27 18.32
CA VAL A 48 9.34 8.90 17.00
C VAL A 48 8.58 10.22 17.15
N GLU A 49 8.98 11.23 16.39
CA GLU A 49 8.28 12.52 16.33
C GLU A 49 7.70 12.74 14.92
N LYS A 50 6.45 13.20 14.85
CA LYS A 50 5.84 13.69 13.61
C LYS A 50 6.19 15.17 13.43
N VAL A 51 7.05 15.46 12.45
CA VAL A 51 7.55 16.83 12.24
C VAL A 51 6.58 17.69 11.42
N VAL A 52 6.19 17.23 10.22
CA VAL A 52 5.35 18.00 9.29
C VAL A 52 4.63 17.09 8.30
N SER A 53 3.52 17.56 7.74
CA SER A 53 2.93 17.00 6.52
C SER A 53 3.67 17.58 5.31
N ASN A 54 4.50 16.77 4.66
CA ASN A 54 5.25 17.17 3.46
C ASN A 54 4.43 17.05 2.17
N ILE A 55 3.43 16.17 2.13
CA ILE A 55 2.50 15.95 1.01
C ILE A 55 1.07 15.91 1.55
N SER A 56 0.14 16.57 0.85
CA SER A 56 -1.30 16.56 1.16
C SER A 56 -2.11 16.24 -0.09
N GLY A 57 -3.31 15.68 0.09
CA GLY A 57 -4.21 15.33 -1.01
C GLY A 57 -3.80 14.09 -1.84
N ALA A 58 -2.79 13.35 -1.38
CA ALA A 58 -2.46 12.06 -1.98
C ALA A 58 -3.57 11.04 -1.71
N ASN A 59 -3.91 10.23 -2.71
CA ASN A 59 -4.89 9.16 -2.59
C ASN A 59 -4.21 7.80 -2.73
N SER A 60 -4.67 6.82 -1.94
CA SER A 60 -4.23 5.44 -1.97
C SER A 60 -5.44 4.55 -1.83
N GLY A 61 -5.53 3.52 -2.66
CA GLY A 61 -6.66 2.60 -2.67
C GLY A 61 -6.55 1.59 -3.79
N LEU A 62 -7.53 0.69 -3.86
CA LEU A 62 -7.66 -0.24 -4.97
C LEU A 62 -7.93 0.53 -6.25
N VAL A 63 -7.23 0.13 -7.31
CA VAL A 63 -7.40 0.68 -8.66
C VAL A 63 -7.60 -0.48 -9.63
N VAL A 64 -8.28 -0.17 -10.72
CA VAL A 64 -8.46 -1.10 -11.84
C VAL A 64 -8.01 -0.43 -13.14
N PRO A 65 -7.52 -1.18 -14.13
CA PRO A 65 -7.25 -0.64 -15.45
C PRO A 65 -8.49 -0.02 -16.10
N GLN A 66 -8.31 0.94 -17.02
CA GLN A 66 -9.42 1.66 -17.65
C GLN A 66 -10.47 0.73 -18.27
N TYR A 67 -10.06 -0.35 -18.93
CA TYR A 67 -11.02 -1.28 -19.56
C TYR A 67 -11.91 -2.02 -18.54
N VAL A 68 -11.45 -2.21 -17.30
CA VAL A 68 -12.22 -2.83 -16.21
C VAL A 68 -13.25 -1.82 -15.71
N TYR A 69 -12.82 -0.58 -15.54
CA TYR A 69 -13.71 0.54 -15.21
C TYR A 69 -14.80 0.72 -16.27
N ASP A 70 -14.42 0.73 -17.56
CA ASP A 70 -15.35 0.85 -18.69
C ASP A 70 -16.30 -0.35 -18.79
N ALA A 71 -15.91 -1.50 -18.27
CA ALA A 71 -16.76 -2.70 -18.15
C ALA A 71 -17.71 -2.64 -16.94
N GLY A 72 -17.68 -1.58 -16.13
CA GLY A 72 -18.62 -1.33 -15.04
C GLY A 72 -18.10 -1.63 -13.63
N VAL A 73 -16.81 -1.89 -13.45
CA VAL A 73 -16.22 -2.08 -12.11
C VAL A 73 -15.67 -0.75 -11.62
N THR A 74 -16.49 -0.02 -10.87
CA THR A 74 -16.20 1.32 -10.36
C THR A 74 -16.15 1.39 -8.83
N THR A 75 -16.63 0.35 -8.16
CA THR A 75 -16.63 0.20 -6.70
C THR A 75 -16.01 -1.12 -6.26
N VAL A 76 -15.60 -1.22 -4.99
CA VAL A 76 -15.07 -2.48 -4.42
C VAL A 76 -16.14 -3.58 -4.40
N ALA A 77 -17.41 -3.23 -4.19
CA ALA A 77 -18.50 -4.20 -4.23
C ALA A 77 -18.73 -4.75 -5.65
N GLU A 78 -18.59 -3.90 -6.68
CA GLU A 78 -18.62 -4.35 -8.08
C GLU A 78 -17.39 -5.22 -8.40
N LEU A 79 -16.21 -4.90 -7.85
CA LEU A 79 -15.03 -5.77 -7.97
C LEU A 79 -15.34 -7.16 -7.41
N ALA A 80 -15.87 -7.24 -6.19
CA ALA A 80 -16.25 -8.50 -5.54
C ALA A 80 -17.25 -9.32 -6.36
N ALA A 81 -18.22 -8.67 -7.00
CA ALA A 81 -19.20 -9.32 -7.88
C ALA A 81 -18.58 -9.97 -9.14
N HIS A 82 -17.33 -9.63 -9.48
CA HIS A 82 -16.59 -10.16 -10.62
C HIS A 82 -15.46 -11.13 -10.19
N TYR A 83 -15.51 -11.69 -8.98
CA TYR A 83 -14.50 -12.60 -8.40
C TYR A 83 -13.84 -13.54 -9.42
N ASP A 84 -14.63 -14.32 -10.17
CA ASP A 84 -14.14 -15.31 -11.13
C ASP A 84 -13.31 -14.69 -12.28
N GLN A 85 -13.54 -13.43 -12.64
CA GLN A 85 -12.80 -12.73 -13.70
C GLN A 85 -11.43 -12.22 -13.24
N PHE A 86 -11.23 -12.11 -11.92
CA PHE A 86 -10.00 -11.67 -11.29
C PHE A 86 -9.27 -12.83 -10.60
N ASP A 87 -9.76 -14.06 -10.76
CA ASP A 87 -9.27 -15.26 -10.05
C ASP A 87 -9.26 -15.08 -8.52
N GLY A 88 -10.07 -14.16 -7.99
CA GLY A 88 -10.07 -13.78 -6.57
C GLY A 88 -8.77 -13.14 -6.08
N GLU A 89 -7.91 -12.61 -6.97
CA GLU A 89 -6.60 -12.07 -6.59
C GLU A 89 -6.56 -10.52 -6.66
N ILE A 90 -6.00 -9.91 -5.60
CA ILE A 90 -5.60 -8.50 -5.59
C ILE A 90 -4.07 -8.44 -5.64
N GLN A 91 -3.51 -7.71 -6.61
CA GLN A 91 -2.07 -7.49 -6.66
C GLN A 91 -1.66 -6.40 -5.67
N GLY A 92 -0.86 -6.77 -4.67
CA GLY A 92 -0.27 -5.87 -3.69
C GLY A 92 1.15 -5.45 -4.05
N ILE A 93 1.71 -4.59 -3.20
CA ILE A 93 3.11 -4.17 -3.27
C ILE A 93 3.92 -4.93 -2.21
N GLU A 94 4.98 -4.32 -1.66
CA GLU A 94 5.79 -4.92 -0.61
C GLU A 94 4.95 -5.27 0.64
N ALA A 95 5.27 -6.40 1.26
CA ALA A 95 4.63 -6.86 2.49
C ALA A 95 4.87 -5.90 3.67
N GLY A 96 3.89 -5.78 4.55
CA GLY A 96 3.94 -4.87 5.70
C GLY A 96 3.83 -3.38 5.35
N THR A 97 3.49 -3.05 4.09
CA THR A 97 3.09 -1.68 3.75
C THR A 97 1.69 -1.40 4.25
N GLY A 98 1.40 -0.16 4.64
CA GLY A 98 0.08 0.19 5.17
C GLY A 98 -1.07 -0.16 4.21
N ILE A 99 -0.88 0.00 2.89
CA ILE A 99 -1.92 -0.35 1.91
C ILE A 99 -2.17 -1.86 1.83
N ASN A 100 -1.13 -2.71 1.88
CA ASN A 100 -1.30 -4.16 1.95
C ASN A 100 -2.03 -4.55 3.23
N GLU A 101 -1.62 -4.02 4.39
CA GLU A 101 -2.30 -4.25 5.67
C GLU A 101 -3.77 -3.81 5.64
N ALA A 102 -4.08 -2.67 5.02
CA ALA A 102 -5.46 -2.22 4.86
C ALA A 102 -6.31 -3.16 4.00
N ILE A 103 -5.72 -3.74 2.93
CA ILE A 103 -6.40 -4.71 2.07
C ILE A 103 -6.59 -6.05 2.80
N LEU A 104 -5.58 -6.53 3.52
CA LEU A 104 -5.68 -7.74 4.34
C LEU A 104 -6.78 -7.60 5.38
N ASN A 105 -6.82 -6.48 6.10
CA ASN A 105 -7.91 -6.18 7.03
C ASN A 105 -9.27 -6.13 6.34
N ALA A 106 -9.36 -5.59 5.12
CA ALA A 106 -10.61 -5.58 4.37
C ALA A 106 -11.07 -7.00 3.98
N ILE A 107 -10.16 -7.89 3.61
CA ILE A 107 -10.42 -9.31 3.34
C ILE A 107 -10.87 -10.00 4.64
N ASP A 108 -10.10 -9.89 5.73
CA ASP A 108 -10.37 -10.55 7.01
C ASP A 108 -11.73 -10.17 7.61
N ASN A 109 -12.20 -8.95 7.33
CA ASN A 109 -13.49 -8.44 7.81
C ASN A 109 -14.61 -8.54 6.75
N ASP A 110 -14.38 -9.24 5.63
CA ASP A 110 -15.32 -9.36 4.50
C ASP A 110 -15.91 -8.02 4.05
N LEU A 111 -15.08 -6.97 4.03
CA LEU A 111 -15.54 -5.65 3.64
C LEU A 111 -15.91 -5.66 2.15
N ALA A 112 -17.14 -5.26 1.86
CA ALA A 112 -17.69 -5.19 0.51
C ALA A 112 -17.64 -6.52 -0.26
N GLY A 113 -17.63 -7.67 0.42
CA GLY A 113 -17.61 -9.00 -0.21
C GLY A 113 -16.22 -9.51 -0.58
N LEU A 114 -15.16 -8.96 0.04
CA LEU A 114 -13.78 -9.37 -0.23
C LEU A 114 -13.32 -10.61 0.56
N GLY A 115 -14.17 -11.23 1.38
CA GLY A 115 -13.76 -12.28 2.32
C GLY A 115 -13.05 -13.50 1.71
N ASP A 116 -13.37 -13.84 0.46
CA ASP A 116 -12.76 -14.96 -0.27
C ASP A 116 -11.56 -14.54 -1.15
N TRP A 117 -11.23 -13.25 -1.20
CA TRP A 117 -10.13 -12.74 -2.01
C TRP A 117 -8.77 -12.99 -1.37
N GLN A 118 -7.72 -13.00 -2.18
CA GLN A 118 -6.34 -13.16 -1.74
C GLN A 118 -5.49 -11.97 -2.17
N LEU A 119 -4.74 -11.41 -1.22
CA LEU A 119 -3.70 -10.44 -1.54
C LEU A 119 -2.44 -11.17 -2.03
N ARG A 120 -1.97 -10.80 -3.22
CA ARG A 120 -0.71 -11.26 -3.81
C ARG A 120 0.35 -10.20 -3.59
N GLU A 121 1.05 -10.32 -2.47
CA GLU A 121 2.14 -9.41 -2.13
C GLU A 121 3.33 -9.58 -3.08
N SER A 122 3.97 -8.46 -3.44
CA SER A 122 5.06 -8.44 -4.42
C SER A 122 6.03 -7.27 -4.16
N SER A 123 6.20 -6.40 -5.15
CA SER A 123 6.86 -5.11 -5.07
C SER A 123 6.09 -4.09 -5.88
N THR A 124 6.30 -2.79 -5.62
CA THR A 124 5.72 -1.72 -6.42
C THR A 124 6.08 -1.87 -7.90
N SER A 125 7.34 -2.23 -8.19
CA SER A 125 7.80 -2.47 -9.57
C SER A 125 7.11 -3.66 -10.23
N ALA A 126 6.91 -4.76 -9.51
CA ALA A 126 6.21 -5.94 -10.03
C ALA A 126 4.73 -5.66 -10.26
N MET A 127 4.06 -4.97 -9.34
CA MET A 127 2.67 -4.54 -9.49
C MET A 127 2.50 -3.65 -10.73
N LEU A 128 3.40 -2.69 -10.96
CA LEU A 128 3.36 -1.81 -12.13
C LEU A 128 3.59 -2.59 -13.43
N ALA A 129 4.57 -3.48 -13.45
CA ALA A 129 4.85 -4.32 -14.61
C ALA A 129 3.65 -5.22 -14.98
N GLN A 130 2.94 -5.77 -13.99
CA GLN A 130 1.75 -6.58 -14.23
C GLN A 130 0.60 -5.73 -14.79
N ALA A 131 0.39 -4.53 -14.27
CA ALA A 131 -0.60 -3.59 -14.79
C ALA A 131 -0.32 -3.22 -16.25
N GLU A 132 0.95 -2.97 -16.60
CA GLU A 132 1.38 -2.65 -17.96
C GLU A 132 1.22 -3.85 -18.92
N GLN A 133 1.61 -5.06 -18.51
CA GLN A 133 1.45 -6.27 -19.33
C GLN A 133 -0.01 -6.58 -19.67
N LYS A 134 -0.93 -6.42 -18.70
CA LYS A 134 -2.37 -6.60 -18.93
C LYS A 134 -2.92 -5.58 -19.94
N TRP A 135 -2.33 -4.39 -20.03
CA TRP A 135 -2.71 -3.38 -21.03
C TRP A 135 -2.17 -3.71 -22.43
N LEU A 136 -0.91 -4.13 -22.53
CA LEU A 136 -0.28 -4.46 -23.82
C LEU A 136 -0.91 -5.68 -24.50
N THR A 137 -1.26 -6.71 -23.74
CA THR A 137 -1.84 -7.96 -24.27
C THR A 137 -3.22 -7.77 -24.91
N ARG A 138 -3.90 -6.64 -24.64
CA ARG A 138 -5.22 -6.30 -25.21
C ARG A 138 -5.16 -5.22 -26.30
N SER A 139 -4.00 -4.63 -26.52
CA SER A 139 -3.79 -3.58 -27.53
C SER A 139 -3.29 -4.13 -28.88
N GLY A 140 -3.18 -5.46 -29.01
CA GLY A 140 -2.79 -6.18 -30.22
C GLY A 140 -3.94 -6.94 -30.88
#